data_AF-A0A9W6IPP5-F1
#
_entry.id   AF-A0A9W6IPP5-F1
#
_cell.length_a   1.000
_cell.length_b   1.000
_cell.length_c   1.000
_cell.angle_alpha   90.00
_cell.angle_beta   90.00
_cell.angle_gamma   90.00
#
_symmetry.space_group_name_H-M   'P 1'
#
loop_
_entity.id
_entity.type
_entity.pdbx_description
1 polymer ?
#
loop_
_entity_poly.entity_id
_entity_poly.type
_entity_poly.pdbx_seq_one_letter_code
_entity_poly.pdbx_strand_id
1 'polypeptide(L)'
;MDLTVMLVSMSPFIMVVAIVWIAMSAVSRNRRATLKVVEEAIRNGQTMTPETIRALGMPRKDSNGDLKSGSILVAIALALMVLGFAIFAVEGDEEAMYIMPAVAAFPGLIGLVLIGFGLFGKKDQA
;
A
#
# COMPACT_ATOMS: atom_id res chain seq x y z
N MET A 1 31.71 11.74 -6.06
CA MET A 1 30.82 10.67 -6.53
C MET A 1 30.33 11.04 -7.91
N ASP A 2 30.56 10.19 -8.90
CA ASP A 2 30.08 10.42 -10.27
C ASP A 2 28.55 10.36 -10.33
N LEU A 3 27.95 11.22 -11.17
CA LEU A 3 26.49 11.30 -11.34
C LEU A 3 25.87 9.94 -11.72
N THR A 4 26.62 9.13 -12.46
CA THR A 4 26.24 7.76 -12.86
C THR A 4 26.07 6.84 -11.66
N VAL A 5 27.00 6.87 -10.71
CA VAL A 5 26.93 6.06 -9.48
C VAL A 5 25.73 6.47 -8.63
N MET A 6 25.47 7.79 -8.53
CA MET A 6 24.30 8.30 -7.81
C MET A 6 22.98 7.81 -8.42
N LEU A 7 22.85 7.88 -9.74
CA LEU A 7 21.65 7.44 -10.46
C LEU A 7 21.43 5.92 -10.32
N VAL A 8 22.50 5.12 -10.40
CA VAL A 8 22.42 3.66 -10.23
C VAL A 8 21.95 3.31 -8.82
N SER A 9 22.53 3.92 -7.78
CA SER A 9 22.15 3.67 -6.38
C SER A 9 20.72 4.11 -6.06
N MET A 10 20.21 5.17 -6.71
CA MET A 10 18.83 5.64 -6.51
C MET A 10 17.78 4.87 -7.32
N SER A 11 18.20 4.16 -8.39
CA SER A 11 17.28 3.48 -9.31
C SER A 11 16.27 2.52 -8.65
N PRO A 12 16.61 1.66 -7.66
CA PRO A 12 15.62 0.78 -7.05
C PRO A 12 14.56 1.55 -6.24
N PHE A 13 14.95 2.65 -5.59
CA PHE A 13 14.03 3.49 -4.82
C PHE A 13 13.06 4.23 -5.73
N ILE A 14 13.57 4.81 -6.83
CA ILE A 14 12.75 5.49 -7.84
C ILE A 14 11.76 4.51 -8.47
N MET A 15 12.20 3.28 -8.77
CA MET A 15 11.34 2.25 -9.34
C MET A 15 10.14 1.92 -8.44
N VAL A 16 10.37 1.73 -7.14
CA VAL A 16 9.28 1.47 -6.17
C VAL A 16 8.28 2.63 -6.15
N VAL A 17 8.77 3.87 -6.05
CA VAL A 17 7.91 5.07 -6.07
C VAL A 17 7.12 5.16 -7.37
N ALA A 18 7.77 4.92 -8.52
CA ALA A 18 7.12 4.96 -9.83
C ALA A 18 6.01 3.91 -9.97
N ILE A 19 6.27 2.67 -9.55
CA ILE A 19 5.26 1.59 -9.61
C ILE A 19 4.05 1.95 -8.77
N VAL A 20 4.25 2.39 -7.52
CA VAL A 20 3.17 2.78 -6.61
C VAL A 20 2.40 3.98 -7.17
N TRP A 21 3.10 5.00 -7.65
CA TRP A 21 2.48 6.19 -8.25
C TRP A 21 1.61 5.83 -9.45
N ILE A 22 2.11 5.02 -10.38
CA ILE A 22 1.37 4.61 -11.57
C ILE A 22 0.10 3.86 -11.15
N ALA A 23 0.21 2.87 -10.26
CA ALA A 23 -0.93 2.11 -9.77
C ALA A 23 -1.98 3.01 -9.09
N MET A 24 -1.58 3.89 -8.18
CA MET A 24 -2.49 4.81 -7.49
C MET A 24 -3.11 5.84 -8.44
N SER A 25 -2.35 6.32 -9.42
CA SER A 25 -2.84 7.27 -10.42
C SER A 25 -3.92 6.64 -11.30
N ALA A 26 -3.76 5.37 -11.70
CA ALA A 26 -4.76 4.64 -12.48
C ALA A 26 -6.06 4.45 -11.69
N VAL A 27 -5.97 4.01 -10.43
CA VAL A 27 -7.14 3.83 -9.54
C VAL A 27 -7.87 5.17 -9.32
N SER A 28 -7.13 6.24 -9.06
CA SER A 28 -7.73 7.57 -8.82
C SER A 28 -8.40 8.15 -10.08
N ARG A 29 -7.82 7.94 -11.27
CA ARG A 29 -8.40 8.34 -12.55
C ARG A 29 -9.73 7.61 -12.81
N ASN A 30 -9.77 6.30 -12.60
CA ASN A 30 -10.99 5.51 -12.79
C ASN A 30 -12.11 5.98 -11.85
N ARG A 31 -11.80 6.22 -10.58
CA ARG A 31 -12.78 6.71 -9.61
C ARG A 31 -13.33 8.09 -9.98
N ARG A 32 -12.46 9.01 -10.46
CA ARG A 32 -12.89 10.34 -10.93
C ARG A 32 -13.79 10.24 -12.16
N ALA A 33 -13.49 9.33 -13.09
CA ALA A 33 -14.32 9.09 -14.27
C ALA A 33 -15.73 8.60 -13.88
N THR A 34 -15.83 7.60 -12.99
CA THR A 34 -17.12 7.12 -12.48
C THR A 34 -17.91 8.23 -11.78
N LEU A 35 -17.27 9.02 -10.92
CA LEU A 35 -17.93 10.12 -10.22
C LEU A 35 -18.45 11.20 -11.18
N LYS A 36 -17.71 11.52 -12.24
CA LYS A 36 -18.14 12.46 -13.27
C LYS A 36 -19.39 11.97 -14.01
N VAL A 37 -19.47 10.67 -14.31
CA VAL A 37 -20.67 10.07 -14.93
C VAL A 37 -21.88 10.17 -13.99
N VAL A 38 -21.69 9.86 -12.71
CA VAL A 38 -22.74 9.97 -11.70
C VAL A 38 -23.22 11.42 -11.56
N GLU A 39 -22.30 12.38 -11.49
CA GLU A 39 -22.60 13.80 -11.42
C GLU A 39 -23.42 14.28 -12.63
N GLU A 40 -23.01 13.90 -13.84
CA GLU A 40 -23.71 14.25 -15.07
C GLU A 40 -25.11 13.62 -15.14
N ALA A 41 -25.26 12.36 -14.70
CA ALA A 41 -26.56 11.70 -14.66
C ALA A 41 -27.52 12.40 -13.68
N ILE A 42 -27.04 12.80 -12.50
CA ILE A 42 -27.82 13.58 -11.53
C ILE A 42 -28.24 14.94 -12.11
N ARG A 43 -27.34 15.65 -12.81
CA ARG A 43 -27.67 16.93 -13.48
C ARG A 43 -28.77 16.77 -14.53
N ASN A 44 -28.81 15.64 -15.22
CA ASN A 44 -29.83 15.30 -16.21
C ASN A 44 -31.14 14.76 -15.59
N GLY A 45 -31.31 14.83 -14.27
CA GLY A 45 -32.53 14.44 -13.57
C GLY A 45 -32.69 12.93 -13.38
N GLN A 46 -31.67 12.12 -13.69
CA GLN A 46 -31.71 10.69 -13.41
C GLN A 46 -31.49 10.43 -11.91
N THR A 47 -32.36 9.61 -11.32
CA THR A 47 -32.19 9.15 -9.94
C THR A 47 -31.12 8.05 -9.91
N MET A 48 -29.94 8.38 -9.38
CA MET A 48 -28.87 7.41 -9.17
C MET A 48 -29.11 6.65 -7.86
N THR A 49 -29.54 5.40 -7.94
CA THR A 49 -29.60 4.52 -6.76
C THR A 49 -28.21 4.02 -6.38
N PRO A 50 -27.99 3.62 -5.12
CA PRO A 50 -26.74 3.01 -4.68
C PRO A 50 -26.34 1.79 -5.52
N GLU A 51 -27.31 0.98 -5.97
CA GLU A 51 -27.07 -0.16 -6.86
C GLU A 51 -26.49 0.26 -8.21
N THR A 52 -27.04 1.32 -8.83
CA THR A 52 -26.57 1.82 -10.12
C THR A 52 -25.16 2.41 -10.02
N ILE A 53 -24.86 3.15 -8.95
CA ILE A 53 -23.51 3.68 -8.70
C ILE A 53 -22.50 2.53 -8.53
N ARG A 54 -22.90 1.44 -7.86
CA ARG A 54 -22.05 0.24 -7.70
C ARG A 54 -21.81 -0.47 -9.03
N ALA A 55 -22.83 -0.55 -9.90
CA ALA A 55 -22.70 -1.15 -11.22
C ALA A 55 -21.69 -0.41 -12.11
N LEU A 56 -21.45 0.89 -11.86
CA LEU A 56 -20.43 1.70 -12.55
C LEU A 56 -18.99 1.47 -12.04
N GLY A 57 -18.76 0.42 -11.26
CA GLY A 57 -17.43 0.00 -10.80
C GLY A 57 -16.90 0.80 -9.61
N MET A 58 -17.77 1.47 -8.85
CA MET A 58 -17.35 2.16 -7.63
C MET A 58 -16.87 1.12 -6.59
N PRO A 59 -15.61 1.17 -6.14
CA PRO A 59 -15.06 0.15 -5.25
C PRO A 59 -15.84 0.07 -3.93
N ARG A 60 -16.13 -1.15 -3.47
CA ARG A 60 -16.68 -1.38 -2.13
C ARG A 60 -15.58 -1.10 -1.10
N LYS A 61 -15.96 -0.59 0.07
CA LYS A 61 -15.06 -0.61 1.24
C LYS A 61 -14.87 -2.09 1.60
N ASP A 62 -13.71 -2.62 1.24
CA ASP A 62 -13.36 -4.01 1.54
C ASP A 62 -13.14 -4.12 3.05
N SER A 63 -14.03 -4.84 3.74
CA SER A 63 -13.90 -5.14 5.17
C SER A 63 -12.62 -5.91 5.48
N ASN A 64 -12.07 -6.63 4.50
CA ASN A 64 -10.81 -7.37 4.63
C ASN A 64 -9.60 -6.58 4.10
N GLY A 65 -9.80 -5.34 3.65
CA GLY A 65 -8.76 -4.49 3.10
C GLY A 65 -7.65 -4.18 4.11
N ASP A 66 -8.03 -3.98 5.38
CA ASP A 66 -7.08 -3.71 6.46
C ASP A 66 -6.26 -4.97 6.81
N LEU A 67 -6.90 -6.15 6.86
CA LEU A 67 -6.20 -7.41 7.11
C LEU A 67 -5.17 -7.73 6.03
N LYS A 68 -5.56 -7.56 4.76
CA LYS A 68 -4.66 -7.76 3.61
C LYS A 68 -3.49 -6.78 3.67
N SER A 69 -3.77 -5.48 3.81
CA SER A 69 -2.75 -4.44 3.84
C SER A 69 -1.79 -4.62 5.02
N GLY A 70 -2.33 -4.99 6.18
CA GLY A 70 -1.53 -5.28 7.37
C GLY A 70 -0.60 -6.48 7.19
N SER A 71 -1.10 -7.57 6.61
CA SER A 71 -0.29 -8.76 6.31
C SER A 71 0.87 -8.48 5.36
N ILE A 72 0.66 -7.63 4.35
CA ILE A 72 1.70 -7.22 3.41
C ILE A 72 2.79 -6.42 4.13
N LEU A 73 2.41 -5.49 5.01
CA LEU A 73 3.39 -4.68 5.75
C LEU A 73 4.22 -5.52 6.74
N VAL A 74 3.62 -6.50 7.41
CA VAL A 74 4.37 -7.46 8.23
C VAL A 74 5.36 -8.26 7.38
N ALA A 75 4.95 -8.72 6.20
CA ALA A 75 5.85 -9.43 5.28
C ALA A 75 7.04 -8.56 4.84
N ILE A 76 6.82 -7.27 4.55
CA ILE A 76 7.90 -6.32 4.23
C ILE A 76 8.85 -6.14 5.42
N ALA A 77 8.33 -6.02 6.65
CA ALA A 77 9.16 -5.92 7.84
C ALA A 77 10.04 -7.18 8.03
N LEU A 78 9.47 -8.37 7.86
CA LEU A 78 10.23 -9.63 7.90
C LEU A 78 11.31 -9.66 6.81
N ALA A 79 11.00 -9.22 5.58
CA ALA A 79 11.97 -9.16 4.50
C ALA A 79 13.15 -8.22 4.81
N LEU A 80 12.89 -7.05 5.42
CA LEU A 80 13.93 -6.13 5.85
C LEU A 80 14.83 -6.71 6.95
N MET A 81 14.27 -7.48 7.89
CA MET A 81 15.07 -8.20 8.89
C MET A 81 15.95 -9.28 8.25
N VAL A 82 15.41 -10.05 7.31
CA VAL A 82 16.18 -11.05 6.53
C VAL A 82 17.31 -10.38 5.77
N LEU A 83 17.07 -9.20 5.19
CA LEU A 83 18.10 -8.42 4.50
C LEU A 83 19.23 -7.99 5.46
N GLY A 84 18.91 -7.51 6.66
CA GLY A 84 19.93 -7.17 7.67
C GLY A 84 20.79 -8.37 8.06
N PHE A 85 20.17 -9.53 8.27
CA PHE A 85 20.89 -10.78 8.53
C PHE A 85 21.80 -11.19 7.37
N ALA A 86 21.32 -11.04 6.13
CA ALA A 86 22.10 -11.38 4.94
C ALA A 86 23.32 -10.45 4.78
N ILE A 87 23.18 -9.14 5.04
CA ILE A 87 24.29 -8.18 5.02
C ILE A 87 25.33 -8.56 6.07
N PHE A 88 24.91 -8.81 7.31
CA PHE A 88 25.80 -9.27 8.37
C PHE A 88 26.54 -10.57 7.99
N ALA A 89 25.84 -11.54 7.39
CA ALA A 89 26.44 -12.82 7.01
C ALA A 89 27.50 -12.70 5.89
N VAL A 90 27.38 -11.71 4.99
CA VAL A 90 28.29 -11.53 3.86
C VAL A 90 29.44 -10.56 4.21
N GLU A 91 29.14 -9.47 4.91
CA GLU A 91 30.08 -8.36 5.11
C GLU A 91 30.60 -8.27 6.55
N GLY A 92 29.99 -8.99 7.50
CA GLY A 92 30.31 -8.91 8.92
C GLY A 92 29.89 -7.60 9.58
N ASP A 93 29.04 -6.82 8.91
CA ASP A 93 28.58 -5.52 9.41
C ASP A 93 27.54 -5.70 10.53
N GLU A 94 27.98 -5.48 11.78
CA GLU A 94 27.12 -5.52 12.96
C GLU A 94 26.08 -4.39 12.96
N GLU A 95 26.34 -3.25 12.30
CA GLU A 95 25.40 -2.13 12.25
C GLU A 95 24.11 -2.53 11.53
N ALA A 96 24.20 -3.37 10.50
CA ALA A 96 23.06 -3.90 9.77
C ALA A 96 22.08 -4.65 10.68
N MET A 97 22.57 -5.31 11.74
CA MET A 97 21.74 -6.03 12.72
C MET A 97 20.97 -5.10 13.66
N TYR A 98 21.34 -3.83 13.75
CA TYR A 98 20.61 -2.82 14.54
C TYR A 98 19.72 -1.94 13.66
N ILE A 99 20.27 -1.47 12.53
CA ILE A 99 19.60 -0.53 11.63
C ILE A 99 18.43 -1.20 10.91
N MET A 100 18.62 -2.40 10.37
CA MET A 100 17.57 -3.03 9.56
C MET A 100 16.33 -3.42 10.37
N PRO A 101 16.45 -3.96 11.60
CA PRO A 101 15.28 -4.14 12.48
C PRO A 101 14.60 -2.82 12.87
N ALA A 102 15.36 -1.75 13.10
CA ALA A 102 14.78 -0.43 13.39
C ALA A 102 13.95 0.10 12.21
N VAL A 103 14.45 -0.05 10.98
CA VAL A 103 13.71 0.32 9.76
C VAL A 103 12.51 -0.62 9.54
N ALA A 104 12.66 -1.91 9.82
CA ALA A 104 11.59 -2.90 9.71
C ALA A 104 10.44 -2.65 10.70
N ALA A 105 10.72 -2.05 11.86
CA ALA A 105 9.71 -1.76 12.89
C ALA A 105 8.58 -0.85 12.37
N PHE A 106 8.87 0.09 11.46
CA PHE A 106 7.86 0.98 10.90
C PHE A 106 6.75 0.22 10.15
N PRO A 107 7.03 -0.51 9.05
CA PRO A 107 6.01 -1.31 8.40
C PRO A 107 5.49 -2.42 9.33
N GLY A 108 6.34 -3.01 10.19
CA GLY A 108 5.92 -4.09 11.09
C GLY A 108 4.80 -3.67 12.04
N LEU A 109 4.98 -2.57 12.77
CA LEU A 109 3.99 -2.07 13.72
C LEU A 109 2.72 -1.57 13.02
N ILE A 110 2.84 -0.86 11.90
CA ILE A 110 1.67 -0.46 11.10
C ILE A 110 0.90 -1.70 10.64
N GLY A 111 1.62 -2.73 10.19
CA GLY A 111 1.05 -4.00 9.76
C GLY A 111 0.26 -4.69 10.87
N LEU A 112 0.83 -4.77 12.08
CA LEU A 112 0.16 -5.35 13.23
C LEU A 112 -1.13 -4.60 13.61
N VAL A 113 -1.12 -3.27 13.57
CA VAL A 113 -2.31 -2.45 13.83
C VAL A 113 -3.42 -2.72 12.79
N LEU A 114 -3.07 -2.74 11.51
CA LEU A 114 -4.02 -3.02 10.43
C LEU A 114 -4.60 -4.45 10.50
N ILE A 115 -3.78 -5.43 10.88
CA ILE A 115 -4.26 -6.79 11.16
C ILE A 115 -5.24 -6.76 12.34
N GLY A 116 -4.93 -6.04 13.41
CA GLY A 116 -5.83 -5.83 14.54
C GLY A 116 -7.19 -5.29 14.11
N PHE A 117 -7.21 -4.20 13.32
CA PHE A 117 -8.46 -3.66 12.77
C PHE A 117 -9.20 -4.67 11.89
N GLY A 118 -8.50 -5.43 11.06
CA GLY A 118 -9.10 -6.45 10.21
C GLY A 118 -9.70 -7.65 10.97
N LEU A 119 -9.15 -7.99 12.15
CA LEU A 119 -9.63 -9.10 12.99
C LEU A 119 -10.75 -8.65 13.94
N PHE A 120 -10.63 -7.48 14.55
CA PHE A 120 -11.58 -6.99 15.56
C PHE A 120 -12.73 -6.17 14.95
N GLY A 121 -12.49 -5.43 13.85
CA GLY A 121 -13.51 -4.64 13.15
C GLY A 121 -14.59 -5.47 12.43
N LYS A 122 -14.39 -6.79 12.29
CA LYS A 122 -15.40 -7.72 11.79
C LYS A 122 -16.55 -7.97 12.77
N LYS A 123 -16.35 -7.70 14.07
CA LYS A 123 -17.35 -8.00 15.12
C LYS A 123 -18.44 -6.94 15.26
N ASP A 124 -18.19 -5.70 14.86
CA ASP A 124 -19.16 -4.60 14.98
C ASP A 124 -20.13 -4.46 13.79
N GLN A 125 -20.01 -5.30 12.77
CA GLN A 125 -20.87 -5.27 11.57
C GLN A 125 -21.66 -6.57 11.36
N ALA A 126 -21.73 -7.45 12.38
CA ALA A 126 -22.49 -8.70 12.37
C ALA A 126 -23.76 -8.59 13.21
#